data_AF-A0A955NI83-F1
#
_entry.id   AF-A0A955NI83-F1
#
_cell.length_a   1.000
_cell.length_b   1.000
_cell.length_c   1.000
_cell.angle_alpha   90.00
_cell.angle_beta   90.00
_cell.angle_gamma   90.00
#
_symmetry.space_group_name_H-M   'P 1'
#
loop_
_entity.id
_entity.type
_entity.pdbx_description
1 polymer ?
#
loop_
_entity_poly.entity_id
_entity_poly.type
_entity_poly.pdbx_seq_one_letter_code
_entity_poly.pdbx_strand_id
1 'polypeptide(L)'
;MRSTISILVLVMVCLTTTPAQAEHDSSRWEDEIQFFEQTDKENPPPQNGILFIGSSSIRFWDVDAFFPNLPVINRGFGGSQIADSIHFADRILIPYHPKTVVFYSGDNDIAAGKSAEQVLEDYKTFAGIVRKNLPETRLIYIAIKPSLSRWNLVDEMRKANDLIEKEASQDDHQIFID
;
A
#
# COMPACT_ATOMS: atom_id res chain seq x y z
N MET A 1 7.54 -64.07 -39.05
CA MET A 1 7.49 -62.59 -39.12
C MET A 1 6.48 -62.09 -38.08
N ARG A 2 6.95 -61.50 -36.98
CA ARG A 2 6.10 -60.84 -35.98
C ARG A 2 6.38 -59.35 -36.07
N SER A 3 5.36 -58.56 -36.44
CA SER A 3 5.45 -57.11 -36.48
C SER A 3 4.75 -56.55 -35.24
N THR A 4 5.48 -55.83 -34.40
CA THR A 4 4.97 -55.10 -33.24
C THR A 4 4.68 -53.66 -33.66
N ILE A 5 3.42 -53.24 -33.52
CA ILE A 5 2.99 -51.84 -33.68
C ILE A 5 3.17 -51.14 -32.33
N SER A 6 4.00 -50.09 -32.30
CA SER A 6 4.10 -49.19 -31.15
C SER A 6 3.17 -47.99 -31.37
N ILE A 7 2.23 -47.79 -30.45
CA ILE A 7 1.35 -46.62 -30.42
C ILE A 7 2.04 -45.55 -29.57
N LEU A 8 2.37 -44.42 -30.19
CA LEU A 8 2.93 -43.25 -29.53
C LEU A 8 1.77 -42.39 -29.00
N VAL A 9 1.65 -42.26 -27.67
CA VAL A 9 0.67 -41.38 -27.03
C VAL A 9 1.29 -39.98 -26.90
N LEU A 10 0.71 -39.01 -27.60
CA LEU A 10 1.10 -37.60 -27.55
C LEU A 10 0.41 -36.93 -26.34
N VAL A 11 1.16 -36.59 -25.31
CA VAL A 11 0.68 -35.80 -24.16
C VAL A 11 0.71 -34.33 -24.54
N MET A 12 -0.46 -33.72 -24.72
CA MET A 12 -0.60 -32.30 -25.02
C MET A 12 -0.56 -31.51 -23.71
N VAL A 13 0.58 -30.88 -23.42
CA VAL A 13 0.71 -29.96 -22.27
C VAL A 13 0.05 -28.63 -22.64
N CYS A 14 -1.10 -28.36 -22.03
CA CYS A 14 -1.80 -27.07 -22.15
C CYS A 14 -1.08 -26.04 -21.26
N LEU A 15 -0.27 -25.18 -21.88
CA LEU A 15 0.30 -24.00 -21.22
C LEU A 15 -0.81 -22.95 -21.06
N THR A 16 -1.36 -22.83 -19.86
CA THR A 16 -2.25 -21.71 -19.53
C THR A 16 -1.41 -20.46 -19.35
N THR A 17 -1.49 -19.53 -20.30
CA THR A 17 -0.92 -18.18 -20.15
C THR A 17 -1.79 -17.39 -19.19
N THR A 18 -1.31 -17.15 -17.97
CA THR A 18 -1.91 -16.19 -17.05
C THR A 18 -1.85 -14.80 -17.72
N PRO A 19 -2.96 -14.05 -17.84
CA PRO A 19 -2.89 -12.69 -18.36
C PRO A 19 -1.99 -11.86 -17.44
N ALA A 20 -1.01 -11.16 -18.02
CA ALA A 20 -0.19 -10.21 -17.30
C ALA A 20 -1.10 -9.08 -16.80
N GLN A 21 -1.13 -8.87 -15.48
CA GLN A 21 -1.79 -7.73 -14.88
C GLN A 21 -1.12 -6.47 -15.42
N ALA A 22 -1.89 -5.53 -15.97
CA ALA A 22 -1.35 -4.26 -16.44
C ALA A 22 -0.54 -3.61 -15.31
N GLU A 23 0.68 -3.16 -15.61
CA GLU A 23 1.53 -2.50 -14.62
C GLU A 23 0.82 -1.25 -14.09
N HIS A 24 0.84 -1.08 -12.78
CA HIS A 24 0.29 0.09 -12.10
C HIS A 24 1.20 1.30 -12.36
N ASP A 25 0.67 2.35 -12.99
CA ASP A 25 1.43 3.55 -13.33
C ASP A 25 1.41 4.58 -12.20
N SER A 26 2.52 4.67 -11.47
CA SER A 26 2.72 5.65 -10.39
C SER A 26 3.23 7.01 -10.88
N SER A 27 3.64 7.15 -12.15
CA SER A 27 4.22 8.39 -12.69
C SER A 27 3.25 9.57 -12.65
N ARG A 28 1.94 9.30 -12.62
CA ARG A 28 0.88 10.31 -12.48
C ARG A 28 0.96 11.16 -11.21
N TRP A 29 1.70 10.71 -10.18
CA TRP A 29 1.88 11.44 -8.93
C TRP A 29 3.23 12.15 -8.81
N GLU A 30 4.05 12.12 -9.85
CA GLU A 30 5.39 12.71 -9.82
C GLU A 30 5.35 14.19 -9.42
N ASP A 31 4.38 14.96 -9.93
CA ASP A 31 4.22 16.38 -9.59
C ASP A 31 3.91 16.58 -8.09
N GLU A 32 3.03 15.76 -7.50
CA GLU A 32 2.79 15.77 -6.05
C GLU A 32 4.05 15.41 -5.25
N ILE A 33 4.84 14.43 -5.71
CA ILE A 33 6.08 14.03 -5.02
C ILE A 33 7.12 15.15 -5.08
N GLN A 34 7.31 15.77 -6.23
CA GLN A 34 8.21 16.91 -6.37
C GLN A 34 7.76 18.11 -5.52
N PHE A 35 6.45 18.31 -5.37
CA PHE A 35 5.94 19.32 -4.46
C PHE A 35 6.33 19.04 -3.00
N PHE A 36 6.23 17.79 -2.53
CA PHE A 36 6.73 17.42 -1.20
C PHE A 36 8.23 17.64 -1.07
N GLU A 37 9.03 17.22 -2.04
CA GLU A 37 10.48 17.41 -2.01
C GLU A 37 10.89 18.89 -2.02
N GLN A 38 10.16 19.73 -2.74
CA GLN A 38 10.43 21.17 -2.79
C GLN A 38 10.06 21.84 -1.46
N THR A 39 8.90 21.51 -0.90
CA THR A 39 8.49 22.02 0.41
C THR A 39 9.42 21.56 1.52
N ASP A 40 9.97 20.35 1.44
CA ASP A 40 10.96 19.84 2.40
C ASP A 40 12.31 20.54 2.32
N LYS A 41 12.72 21.02 1.14
CA LYS A 41 13.93 21.85 1.01
C LYS A 41 13.76 23.20 1.70
N GLU A 42 12.55 23.76 1.63
CA GLU A 42 12.23 25.05 2.22
C GLU A 42 11.97 24.94 3.73
N ASN A 43 11.29 23.88 4.15
CA ASN A 43 10.92 23.61 5.53
C ASN A 43 11.19 22.13 5.85
N PRO A 44 12.42 21.78 6.27
CA PRO A 44 12.80 20.40 6.53
C PRO A 44 11.86 19.74 7.56
N PRO A 45 11.27 18.58 7.23
CA PRO A 45 10.35 17.90 8.13
C PRO A 45 11.09 17.39 9.37
N PRO A 46 10.40 17.31 10.53
CA PRO A 46 11.00 16.82 11.76
C PRO A 46 11.41 15.35 11.62
N GLN A 47 12.63 15.04 12.03
CA GLN A 47 13.10 13.66 12.16
C GLN A 47 12.44 12.96 13.35
N ASN A 48 12.27 11.64 13.29
CA ASN A 48 11.60 10.86 14.32
C ASN A 48 10.15 11.31 14.60
N GLY A 49 9.50 11.91 13.60
CA GLY A 49 8.11 12.37 13.66
C GLY A 49 7.07 11.29 13.44
N ILE A 50 5.82 11.71 13.25
CA ILE A 50 4.69 10.88 12.86
C ILE A 50 4.37 11.19 11.40
N LEU A 51 4.68 10.25 10.51
CA LEU A 51 4.37 10.37 9.09
C LEU A 51 2.98 9.83 8.81
N PHE A 52 2.07 10.70 8.39
CA PHE A 52 0.79 10.31 7.79
C PHE A 52 1.00 10.17 6.29
N ILE A 53 0.77 8.97 5.73
CA ILE A 53 0.98 8.68 4.31
C ILE A 53 -0.21 7.91 3.74
N GLY A 54 -0.49 8.12 2.45
CA GLY A 54 -1.48 7.32 1.73
C GLY A 54 -2.39 8.16 0.83
N SER A 55 -3.69 7.84 0.83
CA SER A 55 -4.63 8.37 -0.16
C SER A 55 -5.30 9.69 0.26
N SER A 56 -6.43 10.03 -0.37
CA SER A 56 -7.10 11.32 -0.18
C SER A 56 -7.56 11.56 1.26
N SER A 57 -7.89 10.51 2.01
CA SER A 57 -8.24 10.65 3.44
C SER A 57 -7.10 11.27 4.23
N ILE A 58 -5.85 10.88 3.92
CA ILE A 58 -4.66 11.47 4.53
C ILE A 58 -4.40 12.86 3.94
N ARG A 59 -4.48 13.00 2.61
CA ARG A 59 -4.24 14.29 1.91
C ARG A 59 -5.07 15.43 2.51
N PHE A 60 -6.32 15.15 2.85
CA PHE A 60 -7.27 16.14 3.37
C PHE A 60 -7.39 16.15 4.89
N TRP A 61 -6.62 15.32 5.61
CA TRP A 61 -6.57 15.38 7.06
C TRP A 61 -5.66 16.53 7.48
N ASP A 62 -6.24 17.52 8.15
CA ASP A 62 -5.52 18.60 8.82
C ASP A 62 -4.77 18.08 10.05
N VAL A 63 -3.69 17.34 9.83
CA VAL A 63 -2.94 16.68 10.90
C VAL A 63 -2.33 17.69 11.88
N ASP A 64 -1.96 18.87 11.42
CA ASP A 64 -1.44 19.93 12.30
C ASP A 64 -2.51 20.44 13.27
N ALA A 65 -3.75 20.64 12.81
CA ALA A 65 -4.84 21.06 13.69
C ALA A 65 -5.26 19.97 14.70
N PHE A 66 -5.24 18.71 14.29
CA PHE A 66 -5.66 17.59 15.14
C PHE A 66 -4.54 17.09 16.07
N PHE A 67 -3.28 17.36 15.75
CA PHE A 67 -2.11 16.95 16.52
C PHE A 67 -1.13 18.11 16.79
N PRO A 68 -1.58 19.24 17.37
CA PRO A 68 -0.85 20.52 17.38
C PRO A 68 0.47 20.54 18.17
N ASN A 69 0.73 19.51 18.98
CA ASN A 69 1.96 19.39 19.78
C ASN A 69 2.79 18.16 19.39
N LEU A 70 2.47 17.51 18.27
CA LEU A 70 3.20 16.37 17.77
C LEU A 70 3.97 16.75 16.49
N PRO A 71 5.18 16.22 16.28
CA PRO A 71 5.93 16.42 15.05
C PRO A 71 5.32 15.59 13.92
N VAL A 72 4.26 16.10 13.28
CA VAL A 72 3.53 15.41 12.22
C VAL A 72 4.00 15.81 10.83
N ILE A 73 3.89 14.89 9.87
CA ILE A 73 4.19 15.10 8.46
C ILE A 73 3.03 14.53 7.64
N ASN A 74 2.46 15.30 6.72
CA ASN A 74 1.42 14.81 5.80
C ASN A 74 2.01 14.52 4.41
N ARG A 75 1.90 13.26 3.96
CA ARG A 75 2.27 12.75 2.64
C ARG A 75 1.11 11.98 2.00
N GLY A 76 -0.10 12.52 2.14
CA GLY A 76 -1.26 12.04 1.43
C GLY A 76 -1.34 12.61 0.02
N PHE A 77 -1.52 11.75 -0.98
CA PHE A 77 -1.73 12.16 -2.37
C PHE A 77 -2.95 11.42 -2.94
N GLY A 78 -3.87 12.20 -3.52
CA GLY A 78 -5.27 11.81 -3.65
C GLY A 78 -5.52 10.80 -4.76
N GLY A 79 -6.31 9.75 -4.50
CA GLY A 79 -6.56 8.70 -5.48
C GLY A 79 -5.43 7.68 -5.62
N SER A 80 -4.40 7.76 -4.76
CA SER A 80 -3.31 6.81 -4.71
C SER A 80 -3.75 5.43 -4.23
N GLN A 81 -2.98 4.44 -4.67
CA GLN A 81 -3.04 3.04 -4.26
C GLN A 81 -1.83 2.70 -3.39
N ILE A 82 -1.84 1.54 -2.71
CA ILE A 82 -0.69 1.13 -1.88
C ILE A 82 0.60 1.07 -2.73
N ALA A 83 0.49 0.57 -3.96
CA ALA A 83 1.58 0.52 -4.94
C ALA A 83 2.26 1.88 -5.18
N ASP A 84 1.52 2.99 -5.10
CA ASP A 84 2.13 4.31 -5.24
C ASP A 84 3.00 4.68 -4.02
N SER A 85 2.54 4.35 -2.81
CA SER A 85 3.31 4.59 -1.58
C SER A 85 4.57 3.71 -1.54
N ILE A 86 4.50 2.50 -2.10
CA ILE A 86 5.65 1.62 -2.32
C ILE A 86 6.63 2.27 -3.29
N HIS A 87 6.14 2.70 -4.46
CA HIS A 87 6.97 3.26 -5.53
C HIS A 87 7.77 4.49 -5.06
N PHE A 88 7.16 5.36 -4.25
CA PHE A 88 7.81 6.59 -3.78
C PHE A 88 8.42 6.49 -2.38
N ALA A 89 8.52 5.31 -1.77
CA ALA A 89 8.98 5.16 -0.40
C ALA A 89 10.39 5.76 -0.15
N ASP A 90 11.30 5.61 -1.11
CA ASP A 90 12.66 6.19 -1.03
C ASP A 90 12.68 7.73 -1.03
N ARG A 91 11.58 8.37 -1.45
CA ARG A 91 11.47 9.84 -1.58
C ARG A 91 10.64 10.46 -0.46
N ILE A 92 9.55 9.81 -0.05
CA ILE A 92 8.54 10.40 0.86
C ILE A 92 8.22 9.55 2.10
N LEU A 93 9.06 8.56 2.41
CA LEU A 93 8.91 7.76 3.63
C LEU A 93 10.25 7.60 4.34
N ILE A 94 11.24 7.04 3.65
CA ILE A 94 12.53 6.66 4.24
C ILE A 94 13.35 7.89 4.68
N PRO A 95 13.45 8.98 3.90
CA PRO A 95 14.26 10.15 4.28
C PRO A 95 13.83 10.85 5.57
N TYR A 96 12.61 10.63 6.04
CA TYR A 96 12.06 11.28 7.23
C TYR A 96 12.40 10.56 8.54
N HIS A 97 12.91 9.33 8.46
CA HIS A 97 13.14 8.45 9.62
C HIS A 97 12.03 8.55 10.69
N PRO A 98 10.75 8.34 10.33
CA PRO A 98 9.63 8.57 11.24
C PRO A 98 9.66 7.58 12.40
N LYS A 99 9.29 8.02 13.60
CA LYS A 99 9.06 7.11 14.73
C LYS A 99 7.77 6.31 14.54
N THR A 100 6.79 6.88 13.84
CA THR A 100 5.52 6.23 13.55
C THR A 100 5.07 6.58 12.15
N VAL A 101 4.62 5.58 11.40
CA VAL A 101 3.91 5.74 10.14
C VAL A 101 2.44 5.45 10.39
N VAL A 102 1.57 6.40 10.07
CA VAL A 102 0.12 6.23 10.03
C VAL A 102 -0.28 6.13 8.56
N PHE A 103 -0.70 4.94 8.15
CA PHE A 103 -0.95 4.59 6.77
C PHE A 103 -2.43 4.34 6.52
N TYR A 104 -2.99 5.00 5.49
CA TYR A 104 -4.34 4.72 4.99
C TYR A 104 -4.31 4.62 3.46
N SER A 105 -4.59 3.45 2.93
CA SER A 105 -4.81 3.19 1.51
C SER A 105 -5.48 1.83 1.34
N GLY A 106 -6.07 1.56 0.17
CA GLY A 106 -6.74 0.29 -0.14
C GLY A 106 -8.13 0.46 -0.72
N ASP A 107 -8.83 1.56 -0.40
CA ASP A 107 -10.14 1.84 -1.01
C ASP A 107 -10.05 2.08 -2.52
N ASN A 108 -9.00 2.77 -2.98
CA ASN A 108 -8.73 3.00 -4.40
C ASN A 108 -8.22 1.74 -5.11
N ASP A 109 -7.49 0.89 -4.40
CA ASP A 109 -7.01 -0.40 -4.90
C ASP A 109 -8.18 -1.32 -5.27
N ILE A 110 -9.12 -1.51 -4.34
CA ILE A 110 -10.34 -2.28 -4.58
C ILE A 110 -11.19 -1.64 -5.68
N ALA A 111 -11.31 -0.30 -5.69
CA ALA A 111 -12.04 0.41 -6.73
C ALA A 111 -11.38 0.32 -8.12
N ALA A 112 -10.06 0.11 -8.18
CA ALA A 112 -9.30 -0.14 -9.40
C ALA A 112 -9.36 -1.62 -9.85
N GLY A 113 -10.08 -2.47 -9.11
CA GLY A 113 -10.30 -3.87 -9.45
C GLY A 113 -9.33 -4.85 -8.79
N LYS A 114 -8.52 -4.41 -7.81
CA LYS A 114 -7.72 -5.35 -7.03
C LYS A 114 -8.60 -6.18 -6.10
N SER A 115 -8.22 -7.44 -5.88
CA SER A 115 -8.84 -8.26 -4.83
C SER A 115 -8.26 -7.92 -3.44
N ALA A 116 -8.96 -8.33 -2.38
CA ALA A 116 -8.50 -8.21 -1.01
C ALA A 116 -7.10 -8.84 -0.80
N GLU A 117 -6.82 -9.97 -1.45
CA GLU A 117 -5.51 -10.63 -1.41
C GLU A 117 -4.42 -9.78 -2.08
N GLN A 118 -4.73 -9.11 -3.18
CA GLN A 118 -3.77 -8.22 -3.84
C GLN A 118 -3.47 -7.00 -2.97
N VAL A 119 -4.48 -6.44 -2.31
CA VAL A 119 -4.29 -5.36 -1.33
C VAL A 119 -3.44 -5.83 -0.15
N LEU A 120 -3.65 -7.06 0.34
CA LEU A 120 -2.81 -7.67 1.38
C LEU A 120 -1.34 -7.79 0.94
N GLU A 121 -1.08 -8.29 -0.27
CA GLU A 121 0.30 -8.44 -0.76
C GLU A 121 1.01 -7.09 -0.94
N ASP A 122 0.29 -6.06 -1.40
CA ASP A 122 0.82 -4.71 -1.45
C ASP A 122 1.08 -4.17 -0.03
N TYR A 123 0.16 -4.39 0.92
CA TYR A 123 0.38 -4.02 2.32
C TYR A 123 1.63 -4.68 2.89
N LYS A 124 1.81 -5.99 2.68
CA LYS A 124 3.00 -6.75 3.12
C LYS A 124 4.27 -6.19 2.50
N THR A 125 4.22 -5.79 1.23
CA THR A 125 5.35 -5.16 0.54
C THR A 125 5.70 -3.81 1.19
N PHE A 126 4.70 -2.97 1.44
CA PHE A 126 4.88 -1.69 2.12
C PHE A 126 5.43 -1.86 3.54
N ALA A 127 4.84 -2.76 4.34
CA ALA A 127 5.29 -3.08 5.69
C ALA A 127 6.73 -3.63 5.69
N GLY A 128 7.07 -4.46 4.70
CA GLY A 128 8.43 -4.97 4.48
C GLY A 128 9.44 -3.86 4.19
N ILE A 129 9.08 -2.86 3.39
CA ILE A 129 9.92 -1.68 3.14
C ILE A 129 10.15 -0.88 4.42
N VAL A 130 9.09 -0.64 5.20
CA VAL A 130 9.19 0.05 6.51
C VAL A 130 10.12 -0.74 7.42
N ARG A 131 9.88 -2.04 7.63
CA ARG A 131 10.69 -2.87 8.52
C ARG A 131 12.16 -2.92 8.10
N LYS A 132 12.44 -3.07 6.81
CA LYS A 132 13.79 -3.20 6.27
C LYS A 132 14.61 -1.92 6.48
N ASN A 133 14.03 -0.76 6.22
CA ASN A 133 14.76 0.51 6.21
C ASN A 133 14.64 1.27 7.54
N LEU A 134 13.59 1.00 8.32
CA LEU A 134 13.22 1.71 9.53
C LEU A 134 12.80 0.71 10.63
N PRO A 135 13.73 -0.11 11.14
CA PRO A 135 13.42 -1.26 11.98
C PRO A 135 12.77 -0.92 13.33
N GLU A 136 12.84 0.32 13.81
CA GLU A 136 12.20 0.74 15.08
C GLU A 136 10.87 1.47 14.87
N THR A 137 10.49 1.72 13.62
CA THR A 137 9.29 2.50 13.29
C THR A 137 8.04 1.67 13.54
N ARG A 138 7.07 2.27 14.24
CA ARG A 138 5.73 1.70 14.38
C ARG A 138 4.92 1.97 13.11
N LEU A 139 4.26 0.95 12.57
CA LEU A 139 3.37 1.08 11.43
C LEU A 139 1.92 0.89 11.89
N ILE A 140 1.12 1.93 11.74
CA ILE A 140 -0.32 1.93 12.02
C ILE A 140 -1.03 1.88 10.68
N TYR A 141 -1.80 0.83 10.42
CA TYR A 141 -2.71 0.75 9.28
C TYR A 141 -4.13 1.11 9.73
N ILE A 142 -4.72 2.10 9.07
CA ILE A 142 -6.12 2.47 9.27
C ILE A 142 -6.97 1.66 8.30
N ALA A 143 -7.99 0.99 8.82
CA ALA A 143 -8.93 0.17 8.08
C ALA A 143 -9.54 0.92 6.89
N ILE A 144 -9.76 0.18 5.80
CA ILE A 144 -10.45 0.68 4.61
C ILE A 144 -11.90 0.99 5.01
N LYS A 145 -12.25 2.28 4.99
CA LYS A 145 -13.60 2.73 5.36
C LYS A 145 -14.61 2.40 4.24
N PRO A 146 -15.88 2.11 4.58
CA PRO A 146 -16.95 2.10 3.61
C PRO A 146 -17.21 3.50 3.05
N SER A 147 -17.68 3.59 1.80
CA SER A 147 -18.24 4.83 1.24
C SER A 147 -19.54 4.53 0.50
N LEU A 148 -20.48 5.48 0.52
CA LEU A 148 -21.74 5.35 -0.23
C LEU A 148 -21.50 5.14 -1.72
N SER A 149 -20.49 5.81 -2.29
CA SER A 149 -20.12 5.68 -3.71
C SER A 149 -19.51 4.32 -4.07
N ARG A 150 -19.05 3.54 -3.10
CA ARG A 150 -18.39 2.24 -3.28
C ARG A 150 -19.07 1.16 -2.43
N TRP A 151 -20.35 1.31 -2.10
CA TRP A 151 -21.05 0.37 -1.23
C TRP A 151 -21.09 -1.05 -1.81
N ASN A 152 -21.11 -1.17 -3.14
CA ASN A 152 -21.02 -2.44 -3.85
C ASN A 152 -19.66 -3.16 -3.68
N LEU A 153 -18.64 -2.50 -3.13
CA LEU A 153 -17.31 -3.04 -2.89
C LEU A 153 -17.04 -3.29 -1.39
N VAL A 154 -18.01 -3.02 -0.52
CA VAL A 154 -17.80 -3.03 0.95
C VAL A 154 -17.37 -4.39 1.47
N ASP A 155 -17.87 -5.48 0.90
CA ASP A 155 -17.52 -6.83 1.36
C ASP A 155 -16.07 -7.18 1.00
N GLU A 156 -15.58 -6.73 -0.17
CA GLU A 156 -14.17 -6.91 -0.54
C GLU A 156 -13.25 -6.02 0.32
N MET A 157 -13.69 -4.81 0.67
CA MET A 157 -12.96 -3.92 1.59
C MET A 157 -12.87 -4.53 3.00
N ARG A 158 -13.96 -5.09 3.52
CA ARG A 158 -13.98 -5.78 4.81
C ARG A 158 -13.06 -7.00 4.80
N LYS A 159 -13.12 -7.79 3.73
CA LYS A 159 -12.21 -8.92 3.55
C LYS A 159 -10.75 -8.48 3.54
N ALA A 160 -10.41 -7.37 2.90
CA ALA A 160 -9.07 -6.81 2.93
C ALA A 160 -8.67 -6.37 4.36
N ASN A 161 -9.57 -5.70 5.09
CA ASN A 161 -9.37 -5.33 6.48
C ASN A 161 -9.08 -6.55 7.37
N ASP A 162 -9.90 -7.60 7.30
CA ASP A 162 -9.72 -8.84 8.07
C ASP A 162 -8.35 -9.50 7.79
N LEU A 163 -7.94 -9.51 6.53
CA LEU A 163 -6.65 -10.06 6.11
C LEU A 163 -5.48 -9.24 6.64
N ILE A 164 -5.57 -7.90 6.56
CA ILE A 164 -4.51 -6.99 7.01
C ILE A 164 -4.42 -6.96 8.53
N GLU A 165 -5.53 -6.98 9.26
CA GLU A 165 -5.53 -7.10 10.71
C GLU A 165 -4.81 -8.37 11.17
N LYS A 166 -5.13 -9.50 10.53
CA LYS A 166 -4.46 -10.78 10.81
C LYS A 166 -2.97 -10.73 10.52
N GLU A 167 -2.55 -10.14 9.41
CA GLU A 167 -1.14 -9.99 9.06
C GLU A 167 -0.40 -9.07 10.05
N ALA A 168 -0.96 -7.89 10.32
CA ALA A 168 -0.37 -6.91 11.23
C ALA A 168 -0.17 -7.49 12.65
N SER A 169 -1.08 -8.35 13.11
CA SER A 169 -0.98 -9.00 14.42
C SER A 169 0.24 -9.92 14.60
N GLN A 170 0.96 -10.24 13.52
CA GLN A 170 2.17 -11.08 13.56
C GLN A 170 3.45 -10.29 13.93
N ASP A 171 3.37 -8.95 13.98
CA ASP A 171 4.52 -8.08 14.27
C ASP A 171 4.12 -7.00 15.30
N ASP A 172 4.80 -6.99 16.46
CA ASP A 172 4.51 -6.07 17.57
C ASP A 172 4.70 -4.57 17.25
N HIS A 173 5.34 -4.22 16.12
CA HIS A 173 5.42 -2.82 15.69
C HIS A 173 4.32 -2.44 14.71
N GLN A 174 3.49 -3.38 14.28
CA GLN A 174 2.36 -3.13 13.41
C GLN A 174 1.08 -3.07 14.24
N ILE A 175 0.19 -2.14 13.88
CA ILE A 175 -1.08 -1.92 14.57
C ILE A 175 -2.14 -1.73 13.49
N PHE A 176 -3.23 -2.47 13.61
CA PHE A 176 -4.44 -2.25 12.83
C PHE A 176 -5.44 -1.43 13.66
N ILE A 177 -6.10 -0.45 13.04
CA ILE A 177 -7.14 0.39 13.68
C ILE A 177 -8.34 0.46 12.74
N ASP A 178 -9.53 0.12 13.24
CA ASP A 178 -10.85 0.30 12.61
C ASP A 178 -11.73 1.23 13.47
#